data_AF-A0A844HFA7-F1
#
_entry.id   AF-A0A844HFA7-F1
#
_cell.length_a   1.000
_cell.length_b   1.000
_cell.length_c   1.000
_cell.angle_alpha   90.00
_cell.angle_beta   90.00
_cell.angle_gamma   90.00
#
_symmetry.space_group_name_H-M   'P 1'
#
loop_
_entity.id
_entity.type
_entity.pdbx_description
1 polymer ?
#
loop_
_entity_poly.entity_id
_entity_poly.type
_entity_poly.pdbx_seq_one_letter_code
_entity_poly.pdbx_strand_id
1 'polypeptide(L)'
;MTANNRFFDDLSKLMTNAMGVAHGAKDEAQTAFNSWIDRWLADRDFVTREEFEAVREMAIKARAENAALQARLDALEGKGVQGAATGADA
;
A
#
# COMPACT_ATOMS: atom_id res chain seq x y z
N MET A 1 -60.66 -27.21 -10.69
CA MET A 1 -59.82 -25.99 -10.63
C MET A 1 -59.24 -25.87 -9.23
N THR A 2 -58.00 -26.29 -8.94
CA THR A 2 -57.32 -25.99 -7.64
C THR A 2 -55.85 -26.46 -7.53
N ALA A 3 -55.27 -27.19 -8.49
CA ALA A 3 -53.90 -27.70 -8.35
C ALA A 3 -52.80 -26.64 -8.58
N ASN A 4 -52.96 -25.74 -9.58
CA ASN A 4 -51.98 -24.68 -9.86
C ASN A 4 -51.87 -23.61 -8.77
N ASN A 5 -52.86 -23.50 -7.88
CA ASN A 5 -52.89 -22.45 -6.87
C ASN A 5 -52.03 -22.77 -5.63
N ARG A 6 -51.80 -24.07 -5.32
CA ARG A 6 -50.98 -24.48 -4.17
C ARG A 6 -49.48 -24.33 -4.40
N PHE A 7 -48.99 -24.66 -5.60
CA PHE A 7 -47.57 -24.52 -5.91
C PHE A 7 -47.11 -23.05 -5.93
N PHE A 8 -47.95 -22.18 -6.49
CA PHE A 8 -47.72 -20.73 -6.44
C PHE A 8 -47.80 -20.17 -5.01
N ASP A 9 -48.73 -20.64 -4.17
CA ASP A 9 -48.83 -20.20 -2.77
C ASP A 9 -47.62 -20.66 -1.92
N ASP A 10 -47.15 -21.89 -2.11
CA ASP A 10 -45.95 -22.41 -1.44
C ASP A 10 -44.67 -21.68 -1.91
N LEU A 11 -44.57 -21.35 -3.20
CA LEU A 11 -43.49 -20.49 -3.72
C LEU A 11 -43.57 -19.07 -3.16
N SER A 12 -44.77 -18.52 -2.98
CA SER A 12 -44.99 -17.19 -2.39
C SER A 12 -44.58 -17.14 -0.93
N LYS A 13 -44.87 -18.21 -0.18
CA LYS A 13 -44.43 -18.38 1.22
C LYS A 13 -42.93 -18.58 1.30
N LEU A 14 -42.34 -19.39 0.41
CA LEU A 14 -40.88 -19.53 0.30
C LEU A 14 -40.20 -18.21 -0.03
N MET A 15 -40.73 -17.44 -0.97
CA MET A 15 -40.19 -16.12 -1.34
C MET A 15 -40.30 -15.12 -0.18
N THR A 16 -41.42 -15.10 0.54
CA THR A 16 -41.61 -14.24 1.72
C THR A 16 -40.67 -14.64 2.86
N ASN A 17 -40.54 -15.94 3.14
CA ASN A 17 -39.61 -16.46 4.14
C ASN A 17 -38.14 -16.24 3.75
N ALA A 18 -37.82 -16.39 2.46
CA ALA A 18 -36.47 -16.16 1.91
C ALA A 18 -36.09 -14.68 1.89
N MET A 19 -37.04 -13.76 1.69
CA MET A 19 -36.77 -12.32 1.80
C MET A 19 -36.35 -11.92 3.23
N GLY A 20 -36.92 -12.55 4.26
CA GLY A 20 -36.51 -12.33 5.66
C GLY A 20 -35.08 -12.81 5.94
N VAL A 21 -34.69 -13.98 5.41
CA VAL A 21 -33.33 -14.51 5.52
C VAL A 21 -32.34 -13.69 4.68
N ALA A 22 -32.75 -13.23 3.49
CA ALA A 22 -31.90 -12.43 2.61
C ALA A 22 -31.55 -11.06 3.22
N HIS A 23 -32.46 -10.45 3.99
CA HIS A 23 -32.16 -9.19 4.66
C HIS A 23 -31.15 -9.37 5.82
N GLY A 24 -31.34 -10.40 6.65
CA GLY A 24 -30.38 -10.71 7.74
C GLY A 24 -29.02 -11.18 7.20
N ALA A 25 -29.03 -12.03 6.18
CA ALA A 25 -27.81 -12.51 5.52
C ALA A 25 -27.03 -11.37 4.83
N LYS A 26 -27.70 -10.33 4.33
CA LYS A 26 -27.04 -9.15 3.77
C LYS A 26 -26.24 -8.40 4.83
N ASP A 27 -26.85 -8.16 5.99
CA ASP A 27 -26.19 -7.43 7.08
C ASP A 27 -25.02 -8.25 7.64
N GLU A 28 -25.20 -9.56 7.83
CA GLU A 28 -24.13 -10.47 8.25
C GLU A 28 -22.99 -10.56 7.20
N ALA A 29 -23.33 -10.66 5.92
CA ALA A 29 -22.35 -10.67 4.84
C ALA A 29 -21.58 -9.35 4.78
N GLN A 30 -22.24 -8.21 5.02
CA GLN A 30 -21.58 -6.91 5.04
C GLN A 30 -20.62 -6.78 6.22
N THR A 31 -20.99 -7.25 7.41
CA THR A 31 -20.08 -7.29 8.56
C THR A 31 -18.88 -8.20 8.30
N ALA A 32 -19.12 -9.42 7.80
CA ALA A 32 -18.05 -10.37 7.49
C ALA A 32 -17.10 -9.83 6.41
N PHE A 33 -17.63 -9.17 5.40
CA PHE A 33 -16.86 -8.53 4.33
C PHE A 33 -15.98 -7.39 4.85
N ASN A 34 -16.53 -6.51 5.69
CA ASN A 34 -15.74 -5.42 6.30
C ASN A 34 -14.62 -5.98 7.18
N SER A 35 -14.91 -6.96 8.03
CA SER A 35 -13.89 -7.61 8.87
C SER A 35 -12.80 -8.30 8.04
N TRP A 36 -13.16 -8.88 6.89
CA TRP A 36 -12.19 -9.46 5.97
C TRP A 36 -11.31 -8.39 5.32
N ILE A 37 -11.87 -7.25 4.90
CA ILE A 37 -11.10 -6.12 4.37
C ILE A 37 -10.16 -5.56 5.43
N ASP A 38 -10.61 -5.36 6.66
CA ASP A 38 -9.79 -4.82 7.74
C ASP A 38 -8.60 -5.75 8.04
N ARG A 39 -8.86 -7.06 8.10
CA ARG A 39 -7.80 -8.08 8.27
C ARG A 39 -6.83 -8.07 7.08
N TRP A 40 -7.36 -8.00 5.86
CA TRP A 40 -6.54 -7.96 4.65
C TRP A 40 -5.66 -6.72 4.60
N LEU A 41 -6.19 -5.54 4.95
CA LEU A 41 -5.43 -4.30 5.03
C LEU A 41 -4.36 -4.34 6.13
N ALA A 42 -4.68 -4.93 7.28
CA ALA A 42 -3.72 -5.10 8.38
C ALA A 42 -2.59 -6.09 8.05
N ASP A 43 -2.89 -7.13 7.27
CA ASP A 43 -1.92 -8.14 6.82
C ASP A 43 -1.06 -7.66 5.64
N ARG A 44 -1.31 -6.45 5.11
CA ARG A 44 -0.44 -5.84 4.09
C ARG A 44 0.53 -4.90 4.77
N ASP A 45 1.82 -5.10 4.51
CA ASP A 45 2.91 -4.22 4.94
C ASP A 45 2.85 -2.87 4.20
N PHE A 46 1.83 -2.06 4.47
CA PHE A 46 1.72 -0.72 3.91
C PHE A 46 2.67 0.23 4.64
N VAL A 47 3.50 0.92 3.87
CA VAL A 47 4.30 2.03 4.39
C VAL A 47 3.35 3.17 4.74
N THR A 48 3.36 3.57 6.00
CA THR A 48 2.56 4.71 6.44
C THR A 48 3.02 5.99 5.74
N ARG A 49 2.15 6.99 5.65
CA ARG A 49 2.51 8.28 5.07
C ARG A 49 3.73 8.90 5.78
N GLU A 50 3.77 8.78 7.10
CA GLU A 50 4.84 9.32 7.94
C GLU A 50 6.18 8.61 7.66
N GLU A 51 6.21 7.28 7.60
CA GLU A 51 7.42 6.53 7.24
C GLU A 51 7.89 6.87 5.82
N PHE A 52 6.95 7.01 4.88
CA PHE A 52 7.29 7.43 3.52
C PHE A 52 7.91 8.83 3.49
N GLU A 53 7.34 9.77 4.22
CA GLU A 53 7.85 11.15 4.31
C GLU A 53 9.23 11.18 4.98
N ALA A 54 9.43 10.44 6.07
CA ALA A 54 10.73 10.31 6.74
C ALA A 54 11.82 9.75 5.81
N VAL A 55 11.53 8.66 5.08
CA VAL A 55 12.47 8.06 4.13
C VAL A 55 12.71 8.98 2.93
N ARG A 56 11.68 9.70 2.47
CA ARG A 56 11.82 10.67 1.38
C ARG A 56 12.78 11.80 1.77
N GLU A 57 12.62 12.37 2.96
CA GLU A 57 13.52 13.41 3.47
C GLU A 57 14.96 12.90 3.64
N MET A 58 15.11 11.70 4.21
CA MET A 58 16.41 11.05 4.33
C MET A 58 17.07 10.86 2.94
N ALA A 59 16.32 10.41 1.94
CA ALA A 59 16.83 10.21 0.58
C ALA A 59 17.26 11.54 -0.08
N ILE A 60 16.51 12.62 0.13
CA ILE A 60 16.87 13.96 -0.37
C ILE A 60 18.17 14.42 0.28
N LYS A 61 18.25 14.33 1.61
CA LYS A 61 19.45 14.72 2.38
C LYS A 61 20.67 13.91 1.94
N ALA A 62 20.54 12.59 1.84
CA ALA A 62 21.62 11.71 1.41
C ALA A 62 22.10 12.04 -0.01
N ARG A 63 21.21 12.39 -0.95
CA ARG A 63 21.62 12.82 -2.30
C ARG A 63 22.37 14.15 -2.28
N ALA A 64 21.94 15.11 -1.47
CA ALA A 64 22.63 16.39 -1.33
C ALA A 64 24.03 16.22 -0.72
N GLU A 65 24.14 15.42 0.35
CA GLU A 65 25.41 15.10 1.00
C GLU A 65 26.35 14.33 0.06
N ASN A 66 25.84 13.37 -0.71
CA ASN A 66 26.63 12.66 -1.73
C ASN A 66 27.18 13.62 -2.78
N ALA A 67 26.38 14.56 -3.30
CA ALA A 67 26.86 15.53 -4.28
C ALA A 67 27.97 16.44 -3.69
N ALA A 68 27.82 16.85 -2.43
CA ALA A 68 28.84 17.64 -1.75
C ALA A 68 30.13 16.85 -1.49
N LEU A 69 30.02 15.57 -1.12
CA LEU A 69 31.16 14.67 -0.95
C LEU A 69 31.87 14.40 -2.28
N GLN A 70 31.12 14.18 -3.36
CA GLN A 70 31.69 14.01 -4.70
C GLN A 70 32.50 15.23 -5.12
N ALA A 71 31.95 16.43 -4.97
CA ALA A 71 32.68 17.67 -5.28
C ALA A 71 33.96 17.84 -4.46
N ARG A 72 33.96 17.39 -3.19
CA ARG A 72 35.16 17.38 -2.35
C ARG A 72 36.20 16.37 -2.84
N LEU A 73 35.77 15.16 -3.22
CA LEU A 73 36.65 14.14 -3.77
C LEU A 73 37.30 14.63 -5.06
N ASP A 74 36.52 15.16 -6.00
CA ASP A 74 37.04 15.70 -7.28
C ASP A 74 38.08 16.81 -7.04
N ALA A 75 37.83 17.70 -6.07
CA ALA A 75 38.76 18.77 -5.72
C ALA A 75 40.05 18.26 -5.05
N LEU A 76 39.98 17.17 -4.29
CA LEU A 76 41.15 16.56 -3.65
C LEU A 76 41.97 15.73 -4.65
N GLU A 77 41.30 14.96 -5.51
CA GLU A 77 41.95 14.19 -6.57
C GLU A 77 42.64 15.11 -7.58
N GLY A 78 41.98 16.20 -7.98
CA GLY A 78 42.59 17.22 -8.84
C GLY A 78 43.82 17.91 -8.23
N LYS A 79 43.85 18.07 -6.89
CA LYS A 79 45.01 18.58 -6.15
C LYS A 79 46.13 17.54 -6.00
N GLY A 80 45.77 16.27 -5.79
CA GLY A 80 46.72 15.16 -5.70
C GLY A 80 47.54 14.98 -6.98
N VAL A 81 46.91 15.16 -8.14
CA VAL A 81 47.60 15.12 -9.45
C VAL A 81 48.56 16.31 -9.62
N GLN A 82 48.17 17.52 -9.19
CA GLN A 82 49.04 18.70 -9.25
C GLN A 82 50.23 18.62 -8.30
N GLY A 83 50.07 18.05 -7.10
CA GLY A 83 51.17 17.83 -6.16
C GLY A 83 52.18 16.77 -6.60
N ALA A 84 51.73 15.78 -7.40
CA ALA A 84 52.63 14.78 -7.98
C ALA A 84 53.44 15.32 -9.17
N ALA A 85 52.85 16.21 -9.98
CA ALA A 85 53.54 16.83 -11.11
C ALA A 85 54.65 17.80 -10.67
N THR A 86 54.42 18.59 -9.61
CA THR A 86 55.43 19.53 -9.09
C THR A 86 56.61 18.88 -8.37
N GLY A 87 56.47 17.63 -7.91
CA GLY A 87 57.56 16.86 -7.30
C GLY A 87 58.44 16.10 -8.30
N ALA A 88 58.02 15.97 -9.57
CA ALA A 88 58.78 15.31 -10.62
C ALA A 88 59.71 16.25 -11.39
N ASP A 89 59.52 17.57 -11.27
CA ASP A 89 60.34 18.63 -11.89
C ASP A 89 61.41 19.22 -10.92
N ALA A 90 61.59 18.62 -9.73
CA ALA A 90 62.60 19.00 -8.73
C ALA A 90 63.65 17.89 -8.53
#